data_AF-A0A842PAU8-F1
#
_entry.id   AF-A0A842PAU8-F1
#
_cell.length_a   1.000
_cell.length_b   1.000
_cell.length_c   1.000
_cell.angle_alpha   90.00
_cell.angle_beta   90.00
_cell.angle_gamma   90.00
#
_symmetry.space_group_name_H-M   'P 1'
#
loop_
_entity.id
_entity.type
_entity.pdbx_description
1 polymer ?
#
loop_
_entity_poly.entity_id
_entity_poly.type
_entity_poly.pdbx_seq_one_letter_code
_entity_poly.pdbx_strand_id
1 'polypeptide(L)' 'MNFNCVFPTCNFKCNNVEEIEFLKHLKEKHSEELLKISKKEKMSIKAVEMITTSNSSVFINT' A
#
# COMPACT_ATOMS: atom_id res chain seq x y z
N MET A 1 1.74 -9.84 -8.51
CA MET A 1 2.25 -9.79 -7.12
C MET A 1 1.13 -10.18 -6.18
N ASN A 2 1.45 -10.50 -4.92
CA ASN A 2 0.45 -10.78 -3.89
C ASN A 2 0.55 -9.70 -2.83
N PHE A 3 -0.58 -9.10 -2.47
CA PHE A 3 -0.61 -8.03 -1.49
C PHE A 3 -1.55 -8.34 -0.33
N ASN A 4 -1.10 -7.99 0.86
CA ASN A 4 -1.89 -7.88 2.07
C ASN A 4 -1.72 -6.45 2.59
N CYS A 5 -2.80 -5.66 2.57
CA CYS A 5 -2.71 -4.25 2.93
C CYS A 5 -2.24 -4.09 4.39
N VAL A 6 -1.23 -3.24 4.60
CA VAL A 6 -0.63 -3.04 5.93
C VAL A 6 -1.43 -2.12 6.85
N PHE A 7 -2.45 -1.44 6.32
CA PHE A 7 -3.31 -0.58 7.14
C PHE A 7 -4.25 -1.44 8.00
N PRO A 8 -4.21 -1.33 9.35
CA PRO A 8 -4.94 -2.24 10.24
C PRO A 8 -6.47 -2.23 10.07
N THR A 9 -7.02 -1.13 9.54
CA THR A 9 -8.46 -0.96 9.28
C THR A 9 -8.87 -1.49 7.90
N CYS A 10 -7.93 -2.01 7.11
CA CYS A 10 -8.15 -2.47 5.75
C CYS A 10 -7.99 -3.99 5.63
N ASN A 11 -9.04 -4.66 5.17
CA ASN A 11 -9.03 -6.11 4.95
C ASN A 11 -8.68 -6.48 3.48
N PHE A 12 -8.09 -5.56 2.73
CA PHE A 12 -7.72 -5.82 1.34
C PHE A 12 -6.58 -6.85 1.28
N LYS A 13 -6.86 -7.99 0.67
CA LYS A 13 -5.90 -9.04 0.35
C LYS A 13 -6.18 -9.55 -1.06
N CYS A 14 -5.17 -9.54 -1.92
CA CYS A 14 -5.33 -9.93 -3.32
C CYS A 14 -4.08 -10.65 -3.82
N ASN A 15 -4.31 -11.77 -4.53
CA ASN A 15 -3.25 -12.56 -5.14
C ASN A 15 -3.20 -12.28 -6.64
N ASN A 16 -2.02 -12.46 -7.25
CA ASN A 16 -1.81 -12.29 -8.70
C ASN A 16 -2.31 -10.96 -9.27
N VAL A 17 -2.16 -9.88 -8.51
CA VAL A 17 -2.56 -8.53 -8.93
C VAL A 17 -1.35 -7.72 -9.38
N GLU A 18 -1.53 -6.85 -10.36
CA GLU A 18 -0.50 -5.90 -10.77
C GLU A 18 -0.27 -4.85 -9.69
N GLU A 19 0.97 -4.37 -9.58
CA GLU A 19 1.33 -3.32 -8.61
C GLU A 19 0.49 -2.05 -8.81
N ILE A 20 0.19 -1.70 -10.07
CA ILE A 20 -0.61 -0.51 -10.40
C ILE A 20 -2.03 -0.57 -9.85
N GLU A 21 -2.63 -1.75 -9.80
CA GLU A 21 -3.97 -1.95 -9.24
C GLU A 21 -3.93 -1.84 -7.71
N PHE A 22 -2.85 -2.30 -7.06
CA PHE A 22 -2.67 -2.07 -5.63
C PHE A 22 -2.42 -0.59 -5.31
N LEU A 23 -1.67 0.12 -6.14
CA LEU A 23 -1.49 1.57 -6.01
C LEU A 23 -2.80 2.34 -6.14
N LYS A 24 -3.71 1.91 -7.04
CA LYS A 24 -5.06 2.49 -7.12
C LYS A 24 -5.83 2.29 -5.81
N HIS A 25 -5.81 1.08 -5.25
CA HIS A 25 -6.42 0.78 -3.96
C HIS A 25 -5.90 1.73 -2.86
N LEU A 26 -4.58 1.91 -2.75
CA LEU A 26 -3.97 2.81 -1.78
C LEU A 26 -4.44 4.27 -1.95
N LYS A 27 -4.52 4.76 -3.19
CA LYS A 27 -4.97 6.13 -3.49
C LYS A 27 -6.45 6.34 -3.20
N GLU A 28 -7.29 5.35 -3.46
CA GLU A 28 -8.74 5.46 -3.26
C GLU A 28 -9.17 5.28 -1.81
N LYS A 29 -8.51 4.37 -1.08
CA LYS A 29 -8.92 3.98 0.28
C LYS A 29 -8.07 4.57 1.40
N HIS A 30 -6.84 4.98 1.11
CA HIS A 30 -5.87 5.38 2.13
C HIS A 30 -5.14 6.69 1.78
N SER A 31 -5.69 7.54 0.91
CA SER A 31 -5.06 8.81 0.53
C SER A 31 -4.79 9.73 1.72
N GLU A 32 -5.70 9.76 2.71
CA GLU A 32 -5.50 10.55 3.92
C GLU A 32 -4.37 10.01 4.79
N GLU A 33 -4.29 8.70 5.00
CA GLU A 33 -3.25 8.03 5.76
C GLU A 33 -1.88 8.22 5.10
N LEU A 34 -1.80 8.05 3.78
CA LEU A 34 -0.59 8.32 3.01
C LEU A 34 -0.14 9.78 3.16
N LEU A 35 -1.08 10.74 3.12
CA LEU A 35 -0.77 12.15 3.33
C LEU A 35 -0.30 12.44 4.77
N LYS A 36 -0.93 11.82 5.78
CA LYS A 36 -0.54 11.92 7.18
C LYS A 36 0.89 11.41 7.39
N ILE A 37 1.22 10.24 6.82
CA ILE A 37 2.57 9.65 6.88
C ILE A 37 3.57 10.53 6.14
N SER A 38 3.25 10.98 4.92
CA SER A 38 4.11 11.87 4.12
C SER A 38 4.50 13.13 4.89
N LYS A 39 3.53 13.79 5.54
CA LYS A 39 3.77 14.97 6.38
C LYS A 39 4.59 14.66 7.63
N LYS A 40 4.25 13.57 8.33
CA LYS A 40 4.91 13.15 9.57
C LYS A 40 6.39 12.80 9.34
N GLU A 41 6.65 12.00 8.32
CA GLU A 41 7.99 11.47 8.00
C GLU A 41 8.79 12.41 7.08
N LYS A 42 8.21 13.55 6.66
CA LYS A 42 8.80 14.52 5.72
C LYS A 42 9.25 13.88 4.40
N MET A 43 8.45 12.96 3.88
CA MET A 43 8.69 12.24 2.62
C MET A 43 7.68 12.63 1.55
N SER A 44 8.04 12.45 0.27
CA SER A 44 7.08 12.63 -0.81
C SER A 44 5.98 11.56 -0.76
N ILE A 45 4.76 11.90 -1.21
CA ILE A 45 3.65 10.94 -1.28
C ILE A 45 4.05 9.69 -2.07
N LYS A 46 4.76 9.88 -3.20
CA LYS A 46 5.26 8.79 -4.04
C LYS A 46 6.21 7.85 -3.29
N ALA A 47 7.09 8.37 -2.44
CA ALA A 47 7.96 7.54 -1.61
C ALA A 47 7.15 6.71 -0.60
N VAL A 48 6.14 7.32 0.04
CA VAL A 48 5.26 6.62 0.98
C VAL A 48 4.45 5.52 0.27
N GLU A 49 3.93 5.78 -0.95
CA GLU A 49 3.25 4.78 -1.78
C GLU A 49 4.15 3.57 -2.07
N MET A 50 5.40 3.81 -2.47
CA MET A 50 6.36 2.74 -2.77
C MET A 50 6.73 1.91 -1.52
N ILE A 51 6.95 2.57 -0.38
CA ILE A 51 7.24 1.90 0.91
C ILE A 51 6.04 1.06 1.34
N THR A 52 4.83 1.63 1.27
CA THR A 52 3.59 0.94 1.65
C THR A 52 3.33 -0.26 0.75
N THR A 53 3.56 -0.12 -0.55
CA THR A 53 3.46 -1.20 -1.54
C THR A 53 4.44 -2.32 -1.22
N SER A 54 5.70 -1.98 -0.97
CA SER A 54 6.75 -2.95 -0.59
C SER A 54 6.38 -3.70 0.70
N ASN A 55 5.92 -2.99 1.72
CA ASN A 55 5.52 -3.58 3.00
C ASN A 55 4.25 -4.44 2.90
N SER A 56 3.39 -4.17 1.91
CA SER A 56 2.18 -4.93 1.67
C SER A 56 2.42 -6.17 0.79
N SER A 57 3.57 -6.26 0.12
CA SER A 57 3.92 -7.40 -0.72
C SER A 57 4.22 -8.63 0.13
N VAL A 58 3.54 -9.75 -0.16
CA VAL A 58 3.71 -11.01 0.57
C VAL A 58 4.21 -12.12 -0.35
N PHE A 59 5.12 -12.94 0.14
CA PHE A 59 5.44 -14.22 -0.50
C PHE A 59 4.31 -15.21 -0.22
N ILE A 60 3.76 -15.82 -1.27
CA ILE A 60 2.90 -17.00 -1.11
C ILE A 60 3.81 -18.22 -1.14
N ASN A 61 3.92 -18.92 -0.01
CA ASN A 61 4.34 -20.31 -0.04
C ASN A 61 3.18 -21.09 -0.65
N THR A 62 3.34 -21.49 -1.90
CA THR A 62 2.46 -22.47 -2.56
C THR A 62 2.61 -23.83 -1.90
#